data_AF-A0A3S2UXU6-F1
#
_entry.id   AF-A0A3S2UXU6-F1
#
_cell.length_a   1.000
_cell.length_b   1.000
_cell.length_c   1.000
_cell.angle_alpha   90.00
_cell.angle_beta   90.00
_cell.angle_gamma   90.00
#
_symmetry.space_group_name_H-M   'P 1'
#
loop_
_entity.id
_entity.type
_entity.pdbx_description
1 polymer ?
#
loop_
_entity_poly.entity_id
_entity_poly.type
_entity_poly.pdbx_seq_one_letter_code
_entity_poly.pdbx_strand_id
1 'polypeptide(L)'
;DLRAARLPGGSPVLAQAFVKQLKTIKTSSPVTAIVQDKDGVTVKVGSVGYQADYLVMAVPLRALAKIQMTPGLDTQHVAALRGTNYGWRDQLMLKFKKPVWESRARMSGEIFSNAGLVMLWIEPALKGGANVVINLSGDNARL
;
A
#
# COMPACT_ATOMS: atom_id res chain seq x y z
N ASP A 1 10.76 -25.29 -4.28
CA ASP A 1 11.15 -24.48 -3.12
C ASP A 1 10.29 -23.22 -3.09
N LEU A 2 9.34 -23.13 -2.16
CA LEU A 2 8.33 -22.05 -2.10
C LEU A 2 8.77 -20.86 -1.24
N ARG A 3 10.01 -20.88 -0.72
CA ARG A 3 10.53 -19.91 0.26
C ARG A 3 10.58 -18.46 -0.21
N ALA A 4 10.38 -18.19 -1.50
CA ALA A 4 10.16 -16.84 -2.02
C ALA A 4 9.22 -16.85 -3.23
N ALA A 5 8.00 -17.40 -3.09
CA ALA A 5 6.98 -17.22 -4.12
C ALA A 5 6.71 -15.72 -4.31
N ARG A 6 7.17 -15.17 -5.43
CA ARG A 6 6.92 -13.79 -5.86
C ARG A 6 5.98 -13.83 -7.04
N LEU A 7 5.09 -12.84 -7.14
CA LEU A 7 4.29 -12.62 -8.33
C LEU A 7 5.23 -12.18 -9.46
N PRO A 8 5.34 -12.93 -10.59
CA PRO A 8 6.10 -12.47 -11.73
C PRO A 8 5.54 -11.12 -12.22
N GLY A 9 6.41 -10.11 -12.36
CA GLY A 9 5.98 -8.73 -12.66
C GLY A 9 5.61 -7.88 -11.44
N GLY A 10 5.71 -8.44 -10.23
CA GLY A 10 5.44 -7.77 -8.96
C GLY A 10 3.95 -7.75 -8.58
N SER A 11 3.63 -7.31 -7.36
CA SER A 11 2.25 -7.23 -6.87
C SER A 11 1.25 -6.42 -7.73
N PRO A 12 1.66 -5.38 -8.49
CA PRO A 12 0.74 -4.64 -9.35
C PRO A 12 0.01 -5.46 -10.41
N VAL A 13 0.53 -6.64 -10.79
CA VAL A 13 -0.10 -7.51 -11.80
C VAL A 13 -1.52 -7.92 -11.42
N LEU A 14 -1.81 -8.05 -10.11
CA LEU A 14 -3.14 -8.36 -9.62
C LEU A 14 -4.12 -7.23 -9.92
N ALA A 15 -3.78 -5.99 -9.52
CA ALA A 15 -4.62 -4.82 -9.79
C ALA A 15 -4.80 -4.60 -11.30
N GLN A 16 -3.73 -4.78 -12.09
CA GLN A 16 -3.79 -4.68 -13.55
C GLN A 16 -4.72 -5.72 -14.17
N ALA A 17 -4.76 -6.95 -13.64
CA ALA A 17 -5.69 -7.97 -14.09
C ALA A 17 -7.15 -7.57 -13.82
N PHE A 18 -7.44 -7.03 -12.63
CA PHE A 18 -8.78 -6.53 -12.28
C PHE A 18 -9.21 -5.34 -13.15
N VAL A 19 -8.32 -4.39 -13.41
CA VAL A 19 -8.61 -3.20 -14.23
C VAL A 19 -9.12 -3.58 -15.62
N LYS A 20 -8.60 -4.67 -16.22
CA LYS A 20 -9.07 -5.17 -17.54
C LYS A 20 -10.52 -5.64 -17.54
N GLN A 21 -11.09 -5.95 -16.38
CA GLN A 21 -12.48 -6.41 -16.23
C GLN A 21 -13.45 -5.26 -15.89
N LEU A 22 -12.93 -4.06 -15.58
CA LEU A 22 -13.74 -2.91 -15.19
C LEU A 22 -14.06 -2.03 -16.40
N LYS A 23 -15.34 -1.69 -16.58
CA LYS A 23 -15.81 -0.84 -17.68
C LYS A 23 -15.54 0.65 -17.46
N THR A 24 -15.42 1.09 -16.21
CA THR A 24 -15.33 2.52 -15.88
C THR A 24 -14.41 2.74 -14.70
N ILE A 25 -13.36 3.53 -14.90
CA ILE A 25 -12.42 3.97 -13.88
C ILE A 25 -12.17 5.46 -14.10
N LYS A 26 -12.26 6.25 -13.02
CA LYS A 26 -11.97 7.68 -13.04
C LYS A 26 -10.75 7.95 -12.16
N THR A 27 -9.61 8.19 -12.79
CA THR A 27 -8.39 8.62 -12.11
C THR A 27 -8.40 10.14 -11.89
N SER A 28 -7.47 10.65 -11.08
CA SER A 28 -7.38 12.09 -10.78
C SER A 28 -8.68 12.71 -10.26
N SER A 29 -9.50 11.90 -9.60
CA SER A 29 -10.86 12.22 -9.15
C SER A 29 -10.96 12.03 -7.64
N PRO A 30 -10.25 12.84 -6.83
CA PRO A 30 -10.27 12.68 -5.38
C PRO A 30 -11.67 13.00 -4.84
N VAL A 31 -12.25 12.03 -4.12
CA VAL A 31 -13.51 12.23 -3.40
C VAL A 31 -13.30 13.18 -2.24
N THR A 32 -14.14 14.20 -2.12
CA THR A 32 -14.06 15.20 -1.05
C THR A 32 -15.23 15.11 -0.06
N ALA A 33 -16.40 14.68 -0.53
CA ALA A 33 -17.57 14.52 0.32
C ALA A 33 -18.48 13.37 -0.15
N ILE A 34 -19.23 12.81 0.79
CA ILE A 34 -20.22 11.75 0.58
C ILE A 34 -21.47 12.15 1.34
N VAL A 35 -22.61 12.09 0.65
CA VAL A 35 -23.93 12.29 1.24
C VAL A 35 -24.75 11.04 1.00
N GLN A 36 -25.27 10.43 2.06
CA GLN A 36 -26.18 9.31 2.00
C GLN A 36 -27.53 9.72 2.58
N ASP A 37 -28.59 9.44 1.86
CA ASP A 37 -29.97 9.64 2.29
C ASP A 37 -30.78 8.36 2.07
N LYS A 38 -32.11 8.48 2.10
CA LYS A 38 -33.03 7.34 1.91
C LYS A 38 -33.05 6.80 0.48
N ASP A 39 -32.62 7.60 -0.50
CA ASP A 39 -32.72 7.31 -1.93
C ASP A 39 -31.37 6.82 -2.51
N GLY A 40 -30.26 7.01 -1.80
CA GLY A 40 -28.96 6.43 -2.15
C GLY A 40 -27.76 7.20 -1.63
N VAL A 41 -26.65 7.13 -2.37
CA VAL A 41 -25.38 7.78 -2.05
C VAL A 41 -24.94 8.73 -3.16
N THR A 42 -24.65 9.97 -2.80
CA THR A 42 -24.01 10.97 -3.65
C THR A 42 -22.54 11.15 -3.26
N VAL A 43 -21.63 10.92 -4.20
CA VAL A 43 -20.18 11.12 -4.06
C VAL A 43 -19.76 12.41 -4.77
N LYS A 44 -19.07 13.30 -4.05
CA LYS A 44 -18.57 14.57 -4.59
C LYS A 44 -17.09 14.49 -4.94
N VAL A 45 -16.76 14.94 -6.15
CA VAL A 45 -15.39 15.06 -6.69
C VAL A 45 -15.27 16.46 -7.29
N GLY A 46 -14.64 17.40 -6.57
CA GLY A 46 -14.62 18.80 -6.97
C GLY A 46 -16.05 19.35 -7.12
N SER A 47 -16.39 19.88 -8.30
CA SER A 47 -17.75 20.35 -8.63
C SER A 47 -18.70 19.24 -9.12
N VAL A 48 -18.21 18.02 -9.34
CA VAL A 48 -18.99 16.92 -9.92
C VAL A 48 -19.60 16.05 -8.82
N GLY A 49 -20.84 15.62 -9.00
CA GLY A 49 -21.52 14.63 -8.16
C GLY A 49 -21.82 13.34 -8.94
N TYR A 50 -21.56 12.19 -8.32
CA TYR A 50 -21.94 10.86 -8.80
C TYR A 50 -22.96 10.25 -7.86
N GLN A 51 -23.98 9.57 -8.39
CA GLN A 51 -25.02 8.91 -7.60
C GLN A 51 -24.98 7.39 -7.84
N ALA A 52 -25.25 6.63 -6.77
CA ALA A 52 -25.39 5.18 -6.80
C ALA A 52 -26.25 4.72 -5.61
N ASP A 53 -26.81 3.52 -5.70
CA ASP A 53 -27.57 2.92 -4.60
C ASP A 53 -26.68 2.61 -3.38
N TYR A 54 -25.42 2.22 -3.63
CA TYR A 54 -24.45 1.84 -2.61
C TYR A 54 -23.05 2.35 -2.93
N LEU A 55 -22.26 2.58 -1.87
CA LEU A 55 -20.85 2.95 -1.95
C LEU A 55 -19.99 2.00 -1.13
N VAL A 56 -18.96 1.42 -1.75
CA VAL A 56 -17.90 0.69 -1.03
C VAL A 56 -16.69 1.60 -0.88
N MET A 57 -16.32 1.90 0.36
CA MET A 57 -15.18 2.74 0.68
C MET A 57 -13.91 1.91 0.87
N ALA A 58 -13.05 1.88 -0.14
CA ALA A 58 -11.81 1.10 -0.15
C ALA A 58 -10.54 1.98 -0.04
N VAL A 59 -10.61 3.07 0.73
CA VAL A 59 -9.48 3.98 0.94
C VAL A 59 -8.78 3.71 2.29
N PRO A 60 -7.50 4.05 2.45
CA PRO A 60 -6.84 4.03 3.75
C PRO A 60 -7.56 4.95 4.75
N LEU A 61 -7.57 4.59 6.05
CA LEU A 61 -8.25 5.34 7.11
C LEU A 61 -7.80 6.82 7.18
N ARG A 62 -6.51 7.10 6.95
CA ARG A 62 -6.01 8.49 6.87
C ARG A 62 -6.62 9.31 5.73
N ALA A 63 -6.94 8.67 4.61
CA ALA A 63 -7.64 9.31 3.50
C ALA A 63 -9.14 9.45 3.84
N LEU A 64 -9.71 8.41 4.46
CA LEU A 64 -11.11 8.41 4.91
C LEU A 64 -11.41 9.58 5.84
N ALA A 65 -10.52 9.87 6.78
CA ALA A 65 -10.65 10.98 7.74
C ALA A 65 -10.68 12.38 7.09
N LYS A 66 -10.32 12.51 5.80
CA LYS A 66 -10.35 13.77 5.05
C LYS A 66 -11.62 13.95 4.22
N ILE A 67 -12.45 12.92 4.11
CA ILE A 67 -13.69 12.95 3.33
C ILE A 67 -14.83 13.38 4.26
N GLN A 68 -15.56 14.42 3.89
CA GLN A 68 -16.75 14.83 4.63
C GLN A 68 -17.87 13.81 4.42
N MET A 69 -18.55 13.39 5.49
CA MET A 69 -19.68 12.47 5.42
C MET A 69 -20.94 13.06 6.03
N THR A 70 -22.06 12.88 5.35
CA THR A 70 -23.40 13.24 5.80
C THR A 70 -24.35 12.06 5.56
N PRO A 71 -24.95 11.44 6.60
CA PRO A 71 -24.67 11.67 8.01
C PRO A 71 -23.20 11.37 8.35
N GLY A 72 -22.72 11.97 9.44
CA GLY A 72 -21.37 11.70 9.94
C GLY A 72 -21.23 10.25 10.39
N LEU A 73 -19.99 9.76 10.41
CA LEU A 73 -19.67 8.46 11.01
C LEU A 73 -20.01 8.44 12.50
N ASP A 74 -20.43 7.29 13.00
CA ASP A 74 -20.69 7.11 14.43
C ASP A 74 -19.41 7.24 15.28
N THR A 75 -19.59 7.29 16.60
CA THR A 75 -18.50 7.47 17.56
C THR A 75 -17.46 6.36 17.51
N GLN A 76 -17.87 5.11 17.24
CA GLN A 76 -16.96 3.97 17.16
C GLN A 76 -16.02 4.09 15.95
N HIS A 77 -16.58 4.42 14.78
CA HIS A 77 -15.80 4.61 13.56
C HIS A 77 -14.89 5.84 13.66
N VAL A 78 -15.37 6.95 14.23
CA VAL A 78 -14.54 8.13 14.49
C VAL A 78 -13.39 7.82 15.45
N ALA A 79 -13.63 7.02 16.49
CA ALA A 79 -12.59 6.58 17.41
C ALA A 79 -11.54 5.71 16.70
N ALA A 80 -11.96 4.80 15.84
CA ALA A 80 -11.03 3.97 15.04
C ALA A 80 -10.16 4.82 14.10
N LEU A 81 -10.75 5.83 13.45
CA LEU A 81 -10.01 6.78 12.61
C LEU A 81 -8.94 7.55 13.38
N ARG A 82 -9.25 7.97 14.61
CA ARG A 82 -8.33 8.76 15.46
C ARG A 82 -7.28 7.89 16.16
N GLY A 83 -7.65 6.67 16.56
CA GLY A 83 -6.78 5.76 17.31
C GLY A 83 -5.81 4.96 16.44
N THR A 84 -6.04 4.87 15.13
CA THR A 84 -5.17 4.06 14.25
C THR A 84 -3.95 4.85 13.81
N ASN A 85 -2.79 4.49 14.34
CA ASN A 85 -1.52 5.04 13.87
C ASN A 85 -0.98 4.26 12.66
N TYR A 86 -0.61 4.97 11.60
CA TYR A 86 0.12 4.36 10.48
C TYR A 86 1.61 4.43 10.79
N GLY A 87 2.27 3.27 10.78
CA GLY A 87 3.70 3.18 10.96
C GLY A 87 4.47 3.89 9.84
N TRP A 88 5.58 4.50 10.21
CA TRP A 88 6.56 5.01 9.25
C TRP A 88 7.30 3.85 8.62
N ARG A 89 7.41 3.87 7.29
CA ARG A 89 8.09 2.83 6.54
C ARG A 89 8.70 3.43 5.28
N ASP A 90 10.01 3.23 5.15
CA ASP A 90 10.76 3.53 3.95
C ASP A 90 11.39 2.26 3.40
N GLN A 91 11.60 2.24 2.09
CA GLN A 91 12.17 1.12 1.40
C GLN A 91 13.24 1.57 0.42
N LEU A 92 14.41 0.94 0.50
CA LEU A 92 15.50 1.12 -0.44
C LEU A 92 15.68 -0.15 -1.26
N MET A 93 15.81 0.00 -2.58
CA MET A 93 16.15 -1.08 -3.50
C MET A 93 17.54 -0.83 -4.07
N LEU A 94 18.45 -1.78 -3.87
CA LEU A 94 19.81 -1.74 -4.39
C LEU A 94 20.02 -2.87 -5.39
N LYS A 95 20.61 -2.55 -6.54
CA LYS A 95 20.95 -3.50 -7.59
C LYS A 95 22.46 -3.60 -7.76
N PHE A 96 22.96 -4.81 -7.70
CA PHE A 96 24.37 -5.16 -7.90
C PHE A 96 24.54 -5.98 -9.17
N LYS A 97 25.70 -5.80 -9.83
CA LYS A 97 26.08 -6.59 -11.03
C LYS A 97 26.33 -8.07 -10.68
N LYS A 98 26.83 -8.34 -9.48
CA LYS A 98 27.09 -9.68 -8.94
C LYS A 98 26.65 -9.72 -7.47
N PRO A 99 26.22 -10.88 -6.93
CA PRO A 99 25.98 -11.05 -5.49
C PRO A 99 27.19 -10.60 -4.68
N VAL A 100 26.94 -9.72 -3.69
CA VAL A 100 27.96 -9.23 -2.75
C VAL A 100 27.93 -9.96 -1.42
N TRP A 101 26.90 -10.80 -1.19
CA TRP A 101 26.83 -11.73 -0.07
C TRP A 101 27.63 -13.00 -0.38
N GLU A 102 28.42 -13.47 0.59
CA GLU A 102 29.43 -14.50 0.38
C GLU A 102 28.81 -15.92 0.37
N SER A 103 28.85 -16.56 -0.79
CA SER A 103 28.36 -17.95 -0.94
C SER A 103 29.20 -18.98 -0.17
N ARG A 104 30.50 -18.70 0.05
CA ARG A 104 31.42 -19.60 0.78
C ARG A 104 31.15 -19.65 2.28
N ALA A 105 30.56 -18.60 2.84
CA ALA A 105 30.22 -18.51 4.25
C ALA A 105 28.86 -19.14 4.61
N ARG A 106 28.15 -19.75 3.64
CA ARG A 106 26.78 -20.31 3.81
C ARG A 106 25.76 -19.29 4.34
N MET A 107 25.97 -18.01 4.09
CA MET A 107 25.04 -16.94 4.49
C MET A 107 24.00 -16.70 3.38
N SER A 108 22.73 -16.52 3.77
CA SER A 108 21.63 -16.24 2.82
C SER A 108 21.69 -14.84 2.22
N GLY A 109 22.44 -13.92 2.85
CA GLY A 109 22.43 -12.49 2.52
C GLY A 109 21.23 -11.75 3.10
N GLU A 110 20.30 -12.44 3.78
CA GLU A 110 19.18 -11.82 4.51
C GLU A 110 19.63 -11.42 5.91
N ILE A 111 19.20 -10.24 6.37
CA ILE A 111 19.53 -9.72 7.70
C ILE A 111 18.23 -9.28 8.38
N PHE A 112 18.05 -9.74 9.61
CA PHE A 112 17.01 -9.28 10.52
C PHE A 112 17.70 -8.72 11.74
N SER A 113 17.45 -7.45 12.05
CA SER A 113 18.09 -6.78 13.18
C SER A 113 17.07 -5.99 13.98
N ASN A 114 17.32 -5.90 15.28
CA ASN A 114 16.61 -5.02 16.19
C ASN A 114 17.23 -3.61 16.25
N ALA A 115 18.31 -3.37 15.51
CA ALA A 115 18.93 -2.06 15.35
C ALA A 115 18.28 -1.25 14.21
N GLY A 116 18.90 -0.12 13.83
CA GLY A 116 18.33 0.82 12.87
C GLY A 116 17.94 0.24 11.51
N LEU A 117 18.65 -0.80 11.09
CA LEU A 117 18.38 -1.54 9.86
C LEU A 117 17.47 -2.73 10.18
N VAL A 118 16.15 -2.54 10.09
CA VAL A 118 15.16 -3.52 10.57
C VAL A 118 15.22 -4.84 9.79
N MET A 119 15.16 -4.75 8.46
CA MET A 119 15.11 -5.95 7.63
C MET A 119 15.73 -5.72 6.26
N LEU A 120 16.58 -6.66 5.86
CA LEU A 120 17.17 -6.76 4.54
C LEU A 120 16.90 -8.15 3.98
N TRP A 121 16.35 -8.21 2.78
CA TRP A 121 16.20 -9.49 2.08
C TRP A 121 16.67 -9.39 0.63
N ILE A 122 17.04 -10.55 0.10
CA ILE A 122 17.48 -10.70 -1.29
C ILE A 122 16.26 -10.80 -2.20
N GLU A 123 16.17 -9.92 -3.19
CA GLU A 123 15.16 -10.05 -4.25
C GLU A 123 15.75 -10.84 -5.43
N PRO A 124 15.08 -11.91 -5.89
CA PRO A 124 15.56 -12.71 -7.01
C PRO A 124 15.78 -11.87 -8.28
N ALA A 125 16.98 -11.99 -8.87
CA ALA A 125 17.29 -11.35 -10.14
C ALA A 125 17.01 -12.31 -11.31
N LEU A 126 15.83 -12.21 -11.91
CA LEU A 126 15.38 -13.11 -13.00
C LEU A 126 16.24 -13.07 -14.28
N LYS A 127 17.08 -12.02 -14.45
CA LYS A 127 17.93 -11.82 -15.64
C LYS A 127 19.41 -11.63 -15.27
N GLY A 128 19.84 -12.22 -14.16
CA GLY A 128 21.18 -12.04 -13.62
C GLY A 128 21.35 -10.75 -12.82
N GLY A 129 22.32 -10.74 -11.91
CA GLY A 129 22.54 -9.69 -10.92
C GLY A 129 22.11 -10.11 -9.52
N ALA A 130 22.08 -9.13 -8.61
CA ALA A 130 21.80 -9.32 -7.20
C ALA A 130 21.02 -8.12 -6.70
N ASN A 131 19.78 -8.30 -6.28
CA ASN A 131 18.96 -7.21 -5.77
C ASN A 131 18.78 -7.37 -4.26
N VAL A 132 18.81 -6.25 -3.56
CA VAL A 132 18.59 -6.19 -2.12
C VAL A 132 17.51 -5.16 -1.85
N VAL A 133 16.54 -5.55 -1.04
CA VAL A 133 15.56 -4.64 -0.46
C VAL A 133 15.90 -4.43 1.00
N ILE A 134 15.97 -3.16 1.40
CA ILE A 134 16.14 -2.75 2.79
C ILE A 134 14.86 -2.05 3.21
N ASN A 135 14.27 -2.52 4.31
CA ASN A 135 13.10 -1.90 4.93
C ASN A 135 13.55 -1.18 6.18
N LEU A 136 13.22 0.10 6.24
CA LEU A 136 13.30 0.92 7.43
C LEU A 136 11.89 1.05 7.96
N SER A 137 11.73 0.98 9.28
CA SER A 137 10.41 1.07 9.91
C SER A 137 10.50 1.73 11.27
N GLY A 138 9.39 2.32 11.70
CA GLY A 138 9.34 3.05 12.97
C GLY A 138 10.23 4.28 12.95
N ASP A 139 10.92 4.56 14.05
CA ASP A 139 11.77 5.75 14.18
C ASP A 139 12.94 5.76 13.18
N ASN A 140 13.39 4.59 12.72
CA ASN A 140 14.44 4.46 11.71
C ASN A 140 14.01 4.94 10.31
N ALA A 141 12.71 5.10 10.08
CA ALA A 141 12.13 5.60 8.83
C ALA A 141 11.68 7.07 8.93
N ARG A 142 12.06 7.81 9.98
CA ARG A 142 11.67 9.22 10.20
C ARG A 142 12.76 10.24 9.82
N LEU A 143 13.71 9.87 8.96
CA LEU A 143 14.85 10.73 8.57
C LEU A 143 14.41 12.13 8.10
#